data_AF-A0A7C7RMV8-F1
#
_entry.id   AF-A0A7C7RMV8-F1
#
_cell.length_a   1.000
_cell.length_b   1.000
_cell.length_c   1.000
_cell.angle_alpha   90.00
_cell.angle_beta   90.00
_cell.angle_gamma   90.00
#
_symmetry.space_group_name_H-M   'P 1'
#
loop_
_entity.id
_entity.type
_entity.pdbx_description
1 polymer ?
#
loop_
_entity_poly.entity_id
_entity_poly.type
_entity_poly.pdbx_seq_one_letter_code
_entity_poly.pdbx_strand_id
1 'polypeptide(L)'
;MTQAFYRKWRPQKWDEVLGQAHITDTLQNALAGDRVGHAYLFAGPRGTGKTTVARLLAKAVNCQHEDAANRPCDECEYCQAVNENRFLDLIEIDAASNNGVDDVRDLREKINFSPSQGQFKIYIIDEVHMLSTPAFNALLKTLEEPPPHAIFILATTEIHKIPATVLSRCQRHEF
;
A
#
# COMPACT_ATOMS: atom_id res chain seq x y z
N MET A 1 22.63 9.69 14.37
CA MET A 1 21.40 10.43 14.04
C MET A 1 20.26 9.92 14.91
N THR A 2 19.60 10.78 15.67
CA THR A 2 18.43 10.43 16.50
C THR A 2 17.25 10.14 15.57
N GLN A 3 16.90 8.87 15.38
CA GLN A 3 15.67 8.50 14.67
C GLN A 3 14.45 8.85 15.53
N ALA A 4 13.44 9.46 14.93
CA ALA A 4 12.17 9.75 15.61
C ALA A 4 11.49 8.45 16.06
N PHE A 5 10.93 8.43 17.27
CA PHE A 5 10.37 7.22 17.89
C PHE A 5 9.31 6.52 17.03
N TYR A 6 8.48 7.27 16.31
CA TYR A 6 7.44 6.71 15.44
C TYR A 6 8.00 5.95 14.22
N ARG A 7 9.24 6.23 13.81
CA ARG A 7 9.93 5.44 12.76
C ARG A 7 10.61 4.22 13.35
N LYS A 8 11.21 4.38 14.53
CA LYS A 8 11.92 3.30 15.23
C LYS A 8 10.99 2.17 15.69
N TRP A 9 9.79 2.52 16.18
CA TRP A 9 8.81 1.59 16.73
C TRP A 9 7.62 1.35 15.79
N ARG A 10 7.84 1.49 14.47
CA ARG A 10 6.80 1.18 13.50
C ARG A 10 6.55 -0.35 13.54
N PRO A 11 5.30 -0.81 13.66
CA PRO A 11 4.96 -2.22 13.61
C PRO A 11 5.57 -2.94 12.39
N GLN A 12 6.17 -4.10 12.63
CA GLN A 12 6.79 -4.98 11.63
C GLN A 12 5.99 -6.25 11.38
N LYS A 13 5.08 -6.58 12.30
CA LYS A 13 4.13 -7.70 12.22
C LYS A 13 2.69 -7.25 12.50
N TRP A 14 1.72 -8.11 12.22
CA TRP A 14 0.29 -7.80 12.37
C TRP A 14 -0.13 -7.60 13.83
N ASP A 15 0.40 -8.42 14.74
CA ASP A 15 0.13 -8.43 16.17
C ASP A 15 0.66 -7.18 16.90
N GLU A 16 1.61 -6.47 16.30
CA GLU A 16 2.13 -5.19 16.80
C GLU A 16 1.23 -4.00 16.45
N VAL A 17 0.22 -4.17 15.60
CA VAL A 17 -0.72 -3.11 15.23
C VAL A 17 -1.79 -2.95 16.30
N LEU A 18 -1.84 -1.79 16.94
CA LEU A 18 -2.80 -1.51 18.00
C LEU A 18 -4.11 -0.90 17.46
N GLY A 19 -5.24 -1.45 17.91
CA GLY A 19 -6.58 -0.86 17.71
C GLY A 19 -7.27 -1.15 16.37
N GLN A 20 -6.57 -1.71 15.38
CA GLN A 20 -7.09 -1.91 14.02
C GLN A 20 -7.37 -3.38 13.67
N ALA A 21 -7.78 -4.17 14.67
CA ALA A 21 -7.95 -5.63 14.55
C ALA A 21 -8.88 -6.03 13.38
N HIS A 22 -10.01 -5.33 13.20
CA HIS A 22 -10.94 -5.63 12.11
C HIS A 22 -10.30 -5.50 10.73
N ILE A 23 -9.38 -4.54 10.56
CA ILE A 23 -8.67 -4.31 9.30
C ILE A 23 -7.58 -5.37 9.13
N THR A 24 -6.74 -5.57 10.15
CA THR A 24 -5.62 -6.53 10.08
C THR A 24 -6.13 -7.95 9.89
N ASP A 25 -7.24 -8.34 10.53
CA ASP A 25 -7.85 -9.66 10.38
C ASP A 25 -8.41 -9.85 8.97
N THR A 26 -9.08 -8.82 8.42
CA THR A 26 -9.60 -8.88 7.04
C THR A 26 -8.47 -9.04 6.03
N LEU A 27 -7.36 -8.33 6.20
CA LEU A 27 -6.20 -8.42 5.32
C LEU A 27 -5.47 -9.77 5.46
N GLN A 28 -5.30 -10.26 6.69
CA GLN A 28 -4.73 -11.59 6.95
C GLN A 28 -5.58 -12.71 6.33
N ASN A 29 -6.91 -12.62 6.45
CA ASN A 29 -7.83 -13.58 5.82
C ASN A 29 -7.79 -13.50 4.28
N ALA A 30 -7.60 -12.31 3.70
CA ALA A 30 -7.41 -12.15 2.26
C ALA A 30 -6.10 -12.77 1.77
N LEU A 31 -5.01 -12.59 2.53
CA LEU A 31 -3.71 -13.22 2.27
C LEU A 31 -3.78 -14.75 2.35
N ALA A 32 -4.34 -15.29 3.44
CA ALA A 32 -4.47 -16.73 3.65
C ALA A 32 -5.37 -17.40 2.61
N GLY A 33 -6.37 -16.67 2.09
CA GLY A 33 -7.28 -17.16 1.07
C GLY A 33 -6.85 -16.94 -0.37
N ASP A 34 -5.66 -16.36 -0.64
CA ASP A 34 -5.21 -15.94 -1.97
C ASP A 34 -6.23 -15.05 -2.70
N ARG A 35 -6.83 -14.11 -1.95
CA ARG A 35 -7.85 -13.16 -2.42
C ARG A 35 -7.42 -11.71 -2.21
N VAL A 36 -6.12 -11.45 -2.28
CA VAL A 36 -5.59 -10.09 -2.20
C VAL A 36 -6.07 -9.30 -3.42
N GLY A 37 -6.72 -8.16 -3.16
CA GLY A 37 -7.23 -7.28 -4.19
C GLY A 37 -6.11 -6.48 -4.86
N HIS A 38 -6.37 -5.99 -6.07
CA HIS A 38 -5.44 -5.13 -6.80
C HIS A 38 -5.43 -3.69 -6.27
N ALA A 39 -6.45 -3.25 -5.52
CA ALA A 39 -6.54 -1.88 -5.01
C ALA A 39 -7.24 -1.78 -3.65
N TYR A 40 -6.59 -1.09 -2.72
CA TYR A 40 -7.06 -0.80 -1.37
C TYR A 40 -7.12 0.70 -1.13
N LEU A 41 -8.14 1.16 -0.41
CA LEU A 41 -8.24 2.52 0.10
C LEU A 41 -8.30 2.52 1.61
N PHE A 42 -7.26 3.03 2.25
CA PHE A 42 -7.15 3.19 3.69
C PHE A 42 -7.50 4.64 4.05
N ALA A 43 -8.61 4.82 4.76
CA ALA A 43 -9.12 6.13 5.12
C ALA A 43 -9.21 6.28 6.64
N GLY A 44 -8.80 7.43 7.16
CA GLY A 44 -8.88 7.72 8.59
C GLY A 44 -7.93 8.83 9.03
N PRO A 45 -8.02 9.30 10.29
CA PRO A 45 -7.19 10.39 10.80
C PRO A 45 -5.67 10.12 10.67
N ARG A 46 -4.85 11.17 10.72
CA ARG A 46 -3.39 11.01 10.75
C ARG A 46 -2.97 10.25 12.00
N GLY A 47 -1.97 9.37 11.88
CA GLY A 47 -1.43 8.60 13.00
C GLY A 47 -2.17 7.31 13.34
N THR A 48 -3.28 6.95 12.67
CA THR A 48 -4.03 5.70 12.94
C THR A 48 -3.40 4.44 12.35
N GLY A 49 -2.25 4.54 11.69
CA GLY A 49 -1.50 3.38 11.19
C GLY A 49 -1.74 3.02 9.72
N LYS A 50 -2.47 3.83 8.93
CA LYS A 50 -2.73 3.59 7.49
C LYS A 50 -1.50 3.16 6.71
N THR A 51 -0.47 4.01 6.65
CA THR A 51 0.77 3.73 5.91
C THR A 51 1.52 2.55 6.54
N THR A 52 1.41 2.31 7.84
CA THR A 52 2.02 1.14 8.51
C THR A 52 1.38 -0.15 8.03
N VAL A 53 0.05 -0.25 8.09
CA VAL A 53 -0.70 -1.41 7.60
C VAL A 53 -0.49 -1.61 6.09
N ALA A 54 -0.35 -0.53 5.32
CA ALA A 54 0.00 -0.60 3.90
C ALA A 54 1.35 -1.28 3.66
N ARG A 55 2.37 -0.92 4.43
CA ARG A 55 3.70 -1.55 4.36
C ARG A 55 3.68 -2.99 4.87
N LEU A 56 2.90 -3.30 5.90
CA LEU A 56 2.71 -4.68 6.37
C LEU A 56 2.07 -5.55 5.31
N LEU A 57 1.04 -5.05 4.61
CA LEU A 57 0.43 -5.76 3.48
C LEU A 57 1.45 -5.98 2.36
N ALA A 58 2.19 -4.93 1.96
CA ALA A 58 3.24 -5.03 0.94
C ALA A 58 4.32 -6.06 1.30
N LYS A 59 4.69 -6.11 2.58
CA LYS A 59 5.64 -7.06 3.13
C LYS A 59 5.08 -8.48 3.15
N ALA A 60 3.81 -8.65 3.50
CA ALA A 60 3.15 -9.94 3.61
C ALA A 60 2.90 -10.60 2.23
N VAL A 61 2.43 -9.83 1.23
CA VAL A 61 2.18 -10.37 -0.12
C VAL A 61 3.45 -10.89 -0.79
N ASN A 62 4.59 -10.24 -0.52
CA ASN A 62 5.89 -10.65 -1.04
C ASN A 62 6.69 -11.50 -0.05
N CYS A 63 6.15 -11.87 1.11
CA CYS A 63 6.91 -12.67 2.07
C CYS A 63 7.19 -14.07 1.50
N GLN A 64 8.45 -14.53 1.61
CA GLN A 64 8.89 -15.83 1.12
C GLN A 64 8.48 -17.01 2.03
N HIS A 65 7.82 -16.75 3.16
CA HIS A 65 7.39 -17.82 4.07
C HIS A 65 6.31 -18.68 3.40
N GLU A 66 6.41 -20.01 3.49
CA GLU A 66 5.48 -20.92 2.79
C GLU A 66 4.05 -20.78 3.30
N ASP A 67 3.89 -20.74 4.62
CA ASP A 67 2.58 -20.56 5.26
C ASP A 67 2.16 -19.08 5.26
N ALA A 68 1.02 -18.79 4.62
CA ALA A 68 0.42 -17.46 4.54
C ALA A 68 -0.01 -16.90 5.90
N ALA A 69 -0.38 -17.75 6.87
CA ALA A 69 -0.74 -17.30 8.21
C ALA A 69 0.43 -16.69 8.97
N ASN A 70 1.66 -17.06 8.60
CA ASN A 70 2.90 -16.56 9.18
C ASN A 70 3.51 -15.39 8.38
N ARG A 71 2.81 -14.85 7.38
CA ARG A 71 3.27 -13.69 6.59
C ARG A 71 2.74 -12.37 7.20
N PRO A 72 3.59 -11.35 7.41
CA PRO A 72 5.02 -11.32 7.15
C PRO A 72 5.82 -12.02 8.26
N CYS A 73 6.79 -12.87 7.90
CA CYS A 73 7.59 -13.60 8.89
C CYS A 73 8.62 -12.70 9.61
N ASP A 74 8.97 -11.57 9.01
CA ASP A 74 9.99 -10.63 9.49
C ASP A 74 11.43 -11.18 9.51
N GLU A 75 11.70 -12.28 8.83
CA GLU A 75 13.02 -12.93 8.85
C GLU A 75 13.61 -13.13 7.44
N CYS A 76 12.76 -13.27 6.42
CA CYS A 76 13.21 -13.47 5.03
C CYS A 76 13.79 -12.20 4.40
N GLU A 77 14.52 -12.38 3.30
CA GLU A 77 15.22 -11.29 2.60
C GLU A 77 14.27 -10.15 2.23
N TYR A 78 13.07 -10.46 1.72
CA TYR A 78 12.12 -9.44 1.26
C TYR A 78 11.50 -8.68 2.45
N CYS A 79 11.23 -9.38 3.56
CA CYS A 79 10.77 -8.75 4.78
C CYS A 79 11.80 -7.75 5.32
N GLN A 80 13.07 -8.16 5.39
CA GLN A 80 14.16 -7.31 5.84
C GLN A 80 14.39 -6.13 4.88
N ALA A 81 14.34 -6.37 3.57
CA ALA A 81 14.47 -5.31 2.57
C ALA A 81 13.37 -4.25 2.68
N VAL A 82 12.13 -4.62 2.99
CA VAL A 82 11.02 -3.67 3.23
C VAL A 82 11.27 -2.86 4.50
N ASN A 83 11.70 -3.50 5.59
CA ASN A 83 12.01 -2.81 6.85
C ASN A 83 13.10 -1.75 6.67
N GLU A 84 14.11 -2.10 5.88
CA GLU A 84 15.28 -1.26 5.57
C GLU A 84 15.01 -0.22 4.46
N ASN A 85 13.80 -0.18 3.88
CA ASN A 85 13.41 0.70 2.76
C ASN A 85 14.26 0.51 1.49
N ARG A 86 14.72 -0.71 1.22
CA ARG A 86 15.51 -1.05 0.01
C ARG A 86 14.80 -2.03 -0.94
N PHE A 87 13.56 -2.39 -0.64
CA PHE A 87 12.79 -3.30 -1.49
C PHE A 87 12.27 -2.57 -2.73
N LEU A 88 12.80 -2.94 -3.91
CA LEU A 88 12.58 -2.19 -5.17
C LEU A 88 11.14 -2.26 -5.68
N ASP A 89 10.41 -3.33 -5.32
CA ASP A 89 9.02 -3.52 -5.72
C ASP A 89 8.02 -2.89 -4.74
N LEU A 90 8.49 -2.11 -3.77
CA LEU A 90 7.66 -1.25 -2.94
C LEU A 90 7.96 0.21 -3.29
N ILE A 91 6.99 0.87 -3.91
CA ILE A 91 7.07 2.26 -4.34
C ILE A 91 6.13 3.07 -3.45
N GLU A 92 6.70 3.95 -2.64
CA GLU A 92 5.97 4.87 -1.77
C GLU A 92 5.98 6.28 -2.38
N ILE A 93 4.79 6.86 -2.58
CA ILE A 93 4.60 8.17 -3.20
C ILE A 93 3.79 9.04 -2.24
N ASP A 94 4.34 10.20 -1.90
CA ASP A 94 3.60 11.23 -1.21
C ASP A 94 2.89 12.12 -2.24
N ALA A 95 1.55 12.02 -2.31
CA ALA A 95 0.74 12.80 -3.24
C ALA A 95 0.75 14.29 -2.92
N ALA A 96 1.09 14.71 -1.69
CA ALA A 96 1.22 16.14 -1.38
C ALA A 96 2.38 16.78 -2.14
N SER A 97 3.44 16.00 -2.39
CA SER A 97 4.64 16.42 -3.10
C SER A 97 4.64 16.07 -4.60
N ASN A 98 3.81 15.11 -5.02
CA ASN A 98 3.73 14.57 -6.39
C ASN A 98 2.26 14.60 -6.88
N ASN A 99 1.64 15.79 -6.89
CA ASN A 99 0.22 15.96 -7.23
C ASN A 99 -0.06 16.22 -8.72
N GLY A 100 0.99 16.37 -9.53
CA GLY A 100 0.90 16.73 -10.94
C GLY A 100 0.41 15.59 -11.82
N VAL A 101 -0.15 15.96 -12.98
CA VAL A 101 -0.54 14.97 -13.99
C VAL A 101 0.66 14.24 -14.58
N ASP A 102 1.79 14.93 -14.71
CA ASP A 102 3.01 14.37 -15.29
C ASP A 102 3.65 13.33 -14.34
N ASP A 103 3.66 13.59 -13.03
CA ASP A 103 4.12 12.63 -12.02
C ASP A 103 3.33 11.31 -12.09
N VAL A 104 2.01 11.39 -12.25
CA VAL A 104 1.15 10.20 -12.36
C VAL A 104 1.27 9.53 -13.73
N ARG A 105 1.59 10.26 -14.79
CA ARG A 105 1.89 9.67 -16.10
C ARG A 105 3.18 8.85 -16.05
N ASP A 106 4.23 9.41 -15.46
CA ASP A 106 5.49 8.70 -15.25
C ASP A 106 5.29 7.46 -14.38
N LEU A 107 4.46 7.58 -13.34
CA LEU A 107 4.05 6.44 -12.53
C LEU A 107 3.35 5.36 -13.36
N ARG A 108 2.42 5.76 -14.23
CA ARG A 108 1.67 4.84 -15.09
C ARG A 108 2.56 4.08 -16.05
N GLU A 109 3.58 4.72 -16.61
CA GLU A 109 4.58 4.03 -17.42
C GLU A 109 5.34 3.00 -16.60
N LYS A 110 5.72 3.36 -15.36
CA LYS A 110 6.45 2.47 -14.44
C LYS A 110 5.64 1.26 -13.97
N ILE A 111 4.30 1.37 -13.94
CA ILE A 111 3.39 0.29 -13.51
C ILE A 111 3.38 -0.89 -14.48
N ASN A 112 3.59 -0.63 -15.78
CA ASN A 112 3.57 -1.69 -16.79
C ASN A 112 4.80 -2.61 -16.73
N PHE A 113 5.85 -2.24 -16.00
CA PHE A 113 7.01 -3.11 -15.81
C PHE A 113 6.74 -4.16 -14.74
N SER A 114 7.15 -5.39 -15.02
CA SER A 114 7.12 -6.51 -14.07
C SER A 114 7.93 -6.20 -12.80
N PRO A 115 7.63 -6.90 -11.69
CA PRO A 115 8.42 -6.82 -10.46
C PRO A 115 9.87 -7.27 -10.70
N SER A 116 10.80 -6.71 -9.92
CA SER A 116 12.25 -6.98 -10.04
C SER A 116 12.71 -8.15 -9.16
N GLN A 117 12.08 -8.34 -8.00
CA GLN A 117 12.45 -9.31 -6.97
C GLN A 117 11.20 -10.06 -6.46
N GLY A 118 10.14 -9.33 -6.11
CA GLY A 118 8.92 -9.87 -5.53
C GLY A 118 7.97 -10.52 -6.54
N GLN A 119 6.88 -11.09 -6.02
CA GLN A 119 5.76 -11.54 -6.84
C GLN A 119 4.88 -10.36 -7.27
N PHE A 120 4.75 -9.36 -6.40
CA PHE A 120 3.93 -8.19 -6.60
C PHE A 120 4.76 -6.91 -6.51
N LYS A 121 4.34 -5.92 -7.29
CA LYS A 121 4.84 -4.54 -7.23
C LYS A 121 3.77 -3.68 -6.58
N ILE A 122 4.10 -3.10 -5.44
CA ILE A 122 3.15 -2.39 -4.57
C ILE A 122 3.39 -0.89 -4.68
N TYR A 123 2.30 -0.17 -4.93
CA TYR A 123 2.25 1.28 -5.03
C TYR A 123 1.47 1.85 -3.86
N ILE A 124 2.18 2.38 -2.87
CA ILE A 124 1.56 3.10 -1.76
C ILE A 124 1.51 4.58 -2.13
N ILE A 125 0.30 5.13 -2.24
CA ILE A 125 0.09 6.57 -2.49
C ILE A 125 -0.49 7.18 -1.22
N ASP A 126 0.36 7.86 -0.45
CA ASP A 126 -0.05 8.54 0.79
C ASP A 126 -0.65 9.92 0.51
N GLU A 127 -1.55 10.35 1.38
CA GLU A 127 -2.35 11.57 1.27
C GLU A 127 -2.98 11.74 -0.14
N VAL A 128 -3.51 10.66 -0.73
CA VAL A 128 -3.96 10.61 -2.14
C VAL A 128 -5.00 11.67 -2.52
N HIS A 129 -5.76 12.21 -1.54
CA HIS A 129 -6.69 13.32 -1.76
C HIS A 129 -6.01 14.63 -2.23
N MET A 130 -4.68 14.71 -2.11
CA MET A 130 -3.88 15.82 -2.59
C MET A 130 -3.60 15.75 -4.10
N LEU A 131 -3.89 14.63 -4.77
CA LEU A 131 -3.76 14.51 -6.21
C LEU A 131 -4.70 15.49 -6.93
N SER A 132 -4.20 16.08 -8.01
CA SER A 132 -5.04 16.89 -8.90
C SER A 132 -6.08 16.03 -9.64
N THR A 133 -7.19 16.63 -10.09
CA THR A 133 -8.21 15.92 -10.88
C THR A 133 -7.63 15.22 -12.12
N PRO A 134 -6.73 15.85 -12.91
CA PRO A 134 -6.08 15.17 -14.03
C PRO A 134 -5.23 13.96 -13.60
N ALA A 135 -4.55 14.05 -12.44
CA ALA A 135 -3.78 12.94 -11.87
C ALA A 135 -4.68 11.77 -11.48
N PHE A 136 -5.83 12.01 -10.83
CA PHE A 136 -6.83 10.98 -10.57
C PHE A 136 -7.30 10.28 -11.85
N ASN A 137 -7.63 11.05 -12.89
CA ASN A 137 -8.08 10.51 -14.17
C ASN A 137 -7.00 9.64 -14.85
N ALA A 138 -5.73 10.03 -14.71
CA ALA A 138 -4.62 9.25 -15.24
C ALA A 138 -4.46 7.90 -14.52
N LEU A 139 -4.74 7.85 -13.21
CA LEU A 139 -4.71 6.65 -12.39
C LEU A 139 -5.91 5.72 -12.62
N LEU A 140 -7.09 6.27 -12.94
CA LEU A 140 -8.32 5.48 -13.14
C LEU A 140 -8.16 4.36 -14.16
N LYS A 141 -7.49 4.62 -15.29
CA LYS A 141 -7.27 3.61 -16.33
C LYS A 141 -6.52 2.39 -15.77
N THR A 142 -5.55 2.62 -14.89
CA THR A 142 -4.75 1.56 -14.27
C THR A 142 -5.48 0.84 -13.15
N LEU A 143 -6.40 1.52 -12.46
CA LEU A 143 -7.29 0.88 -11.48
C LEU A 143 -8.40 0.05 -12.15
N GLU A 144 -8.79 0.39 -13.38
CA GLU A 144 -9.77 -0.37 -14.18
C GLU A 144 -9.18 -1.65 -14.76
N GLU A 145 -7.97 -1.55 -15.32
CA GLU A 145 -7.27 -2.65 -15.96
C GLU A 145 -5.85 -2.78 -15.35
N PRO A 146 -5.74 -3.20 -14.08
CA PRO A 146 -4.44 -3.30 -13.42
C PRO A 146 -3.64 -4.46 -14.01
N PRO A 147 -2.31 -4.32 -14.15
CA PRO A 147 -1.44 -5.46 -14.38
C PRO A 147 -1.60 -6.49 -13.25
N PRO A 148 -1.53 -7.80 -13.54
CA PRO A 148 -1.79 -8.85 -12.54
C PRO A 148 -0.80 -8.85 -11.37
N HIS A 149 0.39 -8.25 -11.57
CA HIS A 149 1.41 -8.12 -10.54
C HIS A 149 1.33 -6.81 -9.73
N ALA A 150 0.45 -5.88 -10.09
CA ALA A 150 0.39 -4.56 -9.47
C ALA A 150 -0.68 -4.49 -8.36
N ILE A 151 -0.28 -3.99 -7.18
CA ILE A 151 -1.20 -3.74 -6.07
C ILE A 151 -1.10 -2.26 -5.67
N PHE A 152 -2.24 -1.57 -5.62
CA PHE A 152 -2.36 -0.19 -5.19
C PHE A 152 -2.87 -0.10 -3.77
N ILE A 153 -2.22 0.71 -2.94
CA ILE A 153 -2.70 1.05 -1.60
C ILE A 153 -2.75 2.57 -1.49
N LEU A 154 -3.97 3.10 -1.52
CA LEU A 154 -4.23 4.52 -1.44
C LEU A 154 -4.52 4.88 0.02
N ALA A 155 -3.79 5.83 0.61
CA ALA A 155 -4.03 6.30 1.96
C ALA A 155 -4.55 7.74 1.96
N THR A 156 -5.60 8.02 2.72
CA THR A 156 -6.19 9.35 2.80
C THR A 156 -6.67 9.71 4.20
N THR A 157 -6.64 11.00 4.53
CA THR A 157 -7.27 11.59 5.71
C THR A 157 -8.63 12.20 5.38
N GLU A 158 -8.87 12.52 4.10
CA GLU A 158 -10.06 13.21 3.61
C GLU A 158 -10.78 12.37 2.55
N ILE A 159 -11.52 11.35 2.99
CA ILE A 159 -12.21 10.43 2.06
C ILE A 159 -13.22 11.12 1.14
N HIS A 160 -13.85 12.20 1.62
CA HIS A 160 -14.85 12.96 0.86
C HIS A 160 -14.25 13.71 -0.34
N LYS A 161 -12.93 13.89 -0.39
CA LYS A 161 -12.22 14.45 -1.56
C LYS A 161 -11.90 13.41 -2.63
N ILE A 162 -12.07 12.12 -2.33
CA ILE A 162 -11.76 11.05 -3.28
C ILE A 162 -12.91 10.89 -4.27
N PRO A 163 -12.66 10.89 -5.59
CA PRO A 163 -13.70 10.69 -6.59
C PRO A 163 -14.42 9.35 -6.38
N ALA A 164 -15.75 9.35 -6.55
CA ALA A 164 -16.57 8.14 -6.44
C ALA A 164 -16.11 7.02 -7.39
N THR A 165 -15.54 7.38 -8.55
CA THR A 165 -14.98 6.44 -9.52
C THR A 165 -13.76 5.68 -8.98
N VAL A 166 -12.95 6.31 -8.12
CA VAL A 166 -11.83 5.62 -7.43
C VAL A 166 -12.39 4.77 -6.29
N LEU A 167 -13.31 5.32 -5.50
CA LEU A 167 -13.95 4.60 -4.38
C LEU A 167 -14.57 3.27 -4.83
N SER A 168 -15.22 3.24 -6.00
CA SER A 168 -15.89 2.05 -6.51
C SER A 168 -14.95 0.94 -6.99
N ARG A 169 -13.64 1.22 -7.12
CA ARG A 169 -12.62 0.29 -7.63
C ARG A 169 -11.63 -0.15 -6.55
N CYS A 170 -11.78 0.34 -5.32
CA CYS A 170 -10.91 0.00 -4.21
C CYS A 170 -11.69 -0.72 -3.11
N GLN A 171 -11.05 -1.69 -2.46
CA GLN A 171 -11.52 -2.19 -1.18
C GLN A 171 -11.26 -1.14 -0.10
N ARG A 172 -12.33 -0.57 0.46
CA ARG A 172 -12.25 0.49 1.47
C ARG A 172 -12.09 -0.09 2.87
N HIS A 173 -11.13 0.44 3.63
CA HIS A 173 -10.94 0.19 5.05
C HIS A 173 -10.89 1.51 5.82
N GLU A 174 -11.69 1.59 6.89
CA GLU A 174 -11.75 2.76 7.77
C GLU A 174 -10.95 2.50 9.06
N PHE A 175 -10.00 3.39 9.31
CA PHE A 175 -9.05 3.40 10.42
C PHE A 175 -9.40 4.46 11.48
#